data_AF-A0A7C4ZH76-F1
#
_entry.id   AF-A0A7C4ZH76-F1
#
_cell.length_a   1.000
_cell.length_b   1.000
_cell.length_c   1.000
_cell.angle_alpha   90.00
_cell.angle_beta   90.00
_cell.angle_gamma   90.00
#
_symmetry.space_group_name_H-M   'P 1'
#
loop_
_entity.id
_entity.type
_entity.pdbx_description
1 polymer ?
#
loop_
_entity_poly.entity_id
_entity_poly.type
_entity_poly.pdbx_seq_one_letter_code
_entity_poly.pdbx_strand_id
1 'polypeptide(L)'
;MVPVFVPVLLVTADAHGAWTLSPPQSDCRSSEISRPSHSHAPIDSLLAAINFGTLDHVLKATNQIKALHYKGAALNVVYALWRENKAEFPNLRWDVATLPLVRVEFANILLQAWKNGAFSLAEGDRTEMHAFLRAVVANTDRDLFLLGNAISTLALLDDPHDVQLILEVLAKHRSSMLFRQAALALLTMCTDEAQQALKKLPTYATNQSDKDFLQRLHDDRARLRGFWCPK
;
A
#
# COMPACT_ATOMS: atom_id res chain seq x y z
N MET A 1 4.25 -24.36 8.22
CA MET A 1 4.10 -23.26 7.25
C MET A 1 5.15 -22.21 7.59
N VAL A 2 6.07 -21.93 6.68
CA VAL A 2 7.04 -20.84 6.84
C VAL A 2 6.36 -19.56 6.34
N PRO A 3 6.30 -18.47 7.13
CA PRO A 3 5.70 -17.23 6.67
C PRO A 3 6.52 -16.67 5.50
N VAL A 4 5.90 -16.59 4.32
CA VAL A 4 6.47 -15.92 3.15
C VAL A 4 6.34 -14.41 3.38
N PHE A 5 7.49 -13.73 3.40
CA PHE A 5 7.62 -12.38 3.95
C PHE A 5 7.52 -11.33 2.83
N VAL A 6 6.32 -10.79 2.58
CA VAL A 6 6.04 -9.75 1.57
C VAL A 6 6.74 -8.42 1.88
N PRO A 7 7.72 -7.94 1.08
CA PRO A 7 8.36 -6.67 1.32
C PRO A 7 7.36 -5.55 1.11
N VAL A 8 7.53 -4.52 1.92
CA VAL A 8 6.86 -3.24 1.81
C VAL A 8 7.16 -2.67 0.43
N LEU A 9 6.13 -2.38 -0.37
CA LEU A 9 6.28 -1.49 -1.52
C LEU A 9 6.46 -0.07 -0.97
N LEU A 10 7.71 0.31 -0.68
CA LEU A 10 8.12 1.69 -0.44
C LEU A 10 8.24 2.36 -1.81
N VAL A 11 7.09 2.86 -2.29
CA VAL A 11 7.00 3.62 -3.54
C VAL A 11 7.32 5.08 -3.18
N THR A 12 8.61 5.40 -3.10
CA THR A 12 9.06 6.79 -2.94
C THR A 12 9.42 7.35 -4.31
N ALA A 13 8.78 8.45 -4.71
CA ALA A 13 9.27 9.26 -5.81
C ALA A 13 10.42 10.13 -5.28
N ASP A 14 11.65 9.86 -5.72
CA ASP A 14 12.74 10.81 -5.57
C ASP A 14 12.49 12.04 -6.47
N ALA A 15 13.09 13.18 -6.12
CA ALA A 15 12.83 14.51 -6.71
C ALA A 15 13.09 14.61 -8.24
N HIS A 16 13.48 13.51 -8.88
CA HIS A 16 13.75 13.38 -10.31
C HIS A 16 12.84 12.35 -11.03
N GLY A 17 11.81 11.82 -10.35
CA GLY A 17 10.81 10.94 -10.98
C GLY A 17 11.33 9.55 -11.38
N ALA A 18 12.53 9.17 -10.90
CA ALA A 18 12.96 7.78 -10.90
C ALA A 18 12.16 7.01 -9.85
N TRP A 19 11.88 5.73 -10.12
CA TRP A 19 11.25 4.83 -9.16
C TRP A 19 12.24 3.69 -8.96
N THR A 20 12.77 3.55 -7.76
CA THR A 20 13.70 2.47 -7.42
C THR A 20 12.97 1.37 -6.65
N LEU A 21 13.01 0.15 -7.19
CA LEU A 21 12.61 -1.05 -6.45
C LEU A 21 13.85 -1.52 -5.67
N SER A 22 13.97 -1.12 -4.41
CA SER A 22 15.06 -1.60 -3.55
C SER A 22 14.78 -3.03 -3.08
N PRO A 23 15.70 -4.00 -3.30
CA PRO A 23 15.57 -5.33 -2.71
C PRO A 23 15.73 -5.26 -1.19
N PRO A 24 15.11 -6.18 -0.41
CA PRO A 24 15.39 -6.31 1.01
C PRO A 24 16.85 -6.72 1.20
N GLN A 25 17.60 -5.91 1.95
CA GLN A 25 18.98 -6.26 2.33
C GLN A 25 18.93 -7.43 3.31
N SER A 26 19.50 -8.57 2.91
CA SER A 26 19.70 -9.73 3.77
C SER A 26 21.02 -9.59 4.53
N ASP A 27 21.03 -8.84 5.63
CA ASP A 27 22.18 -8.81 6.54
C ASP A 27 22.12 -9.99 7.51
N CYS A 28 22.78 -11.09 7.12
CA CYS A 28 23.17 -12.15 8.04
C CYS A 28 24.47 -11.73 8.76
N ARG A 29 24.35 -11.03 9.89
CA ARG A 29 25.42 -10.98 10.90
C ARG A 29 24.86 -11.25 12.29
N SER A 30 25.32 -12.37 12.85
CA SER A 30 25.13 -12.76 14.24
C SER A 30 25.89 -11.79 15.16
N SER A 31 25.15 -11.00 15.92
CA SER A 31 25.68 -10.29 17.10
C SER A 31 24.58 -10.16 18.16
N GLU A 32 24.84 -10.80 19.30
CA GLU A 32 24.35 -10.56 20.67
C GLU A 32 22.88 -10.12 20.87
N ILE A 33 22.13 -11.03 21.50
CA ILE A 33 20.75 -10.87 21.94
C ILE A 33 20.71 -9.85 23.09
N SER A 34 20.57 -8.57 22.74
CA SER A 34 19.84 -7.62 23.58
C SER A 34 18.37 -7.77 23.25
N ARG A 35 17.54 -8.11 24.24
CA ARG A 35 16.07 -8.12 24.07
C ARG A 35 15.65 -6.76 23.50
N PRO A 36 14.94 -6.70 22.36
CA PRO A 36 14.50 -5.41 21.84
C PRO A 36 13.51 -4.83 22.84
N SER A 37 13.83 -3.68 23.41
CA SER A 37 12.81 -2.85 24.01
C SER A 37 11.77 -2.60 22.93
N HIS A 38 10.51 -2.88 23.21
CA HIS A 38 9.41 -2.53 22.32
C HIS A 38 9.34 -1.01 22.26
N SER A 39 10.13 -0.41 21.36
CA SER A 39 10.15 1.02 21.16
C SER A 39 8.78 1.43 20.64
N HIS A 40 8.02 2.15 21.48
CA HIS A 40 6.76 2.78 21.10
C HIS A 40 6.97 3.96 20.14
N ALA A 41 8.22 4.31 19.82
CA ALA A 41 8.57 5.50 19.03
C ALA A 41 7.79 5.64 17.70
N PRO A 42 7.53 4.59 16.90
CA PRO A 42 6.76 4.74 15.67
C PRO A 42 5.26 5.02 15.91
N ILE A 43 4.71 4.49 17.01
CA ILE A 43 3.33 4.74 17.44
C ILE A 43 3.21 6.19 17.93
N ASP A 44 4.11 6.58 18.82
CA ASP A 44 4.15 7.93 19.38
C ASP A 44 4.33 8.98 18.27
N SER A 45 5.17 8.67 17.27
CA SER A 45 5.38 9.51 16.10
C SER A 45 4.10 9.66 15.26
N LEU A 46 3.34 8.58 15.05
CA LEU A 46 2.07 8.66 14.31
C LEU A 46 1.03 9.49 15.06
N LEU A 47 0.83 9.23 16.35
CA LEU A 47 -0.15 9.97 17.17
C LEU A 47 0.22 11.45 17.28
N ALA A 48 1.51 11.76 17.45
CA ALA A 48 2.01 13.13 17.46
C ALA A 48 1.84 13.81 16.09
N ALA A 49 2.11 13.10 14.99
CA ALA A 49 1.92 13.64 13.64
C ALA A 49 0.46 13.97 13.34
N ILE A 50 -0.49 13.15 13.81
CA ILE A 50 -1.92 13.43 13.66
C ILE A 50 -2.33 14.67 14.47
N ASN A 51 -1.86 14.80 15.70
CA ASN A 51 -2.25 15.90 16.58
C ASN A 51 -1.61 17.24 16.24
N PHE A 52 -0.33 17.23 15.88
CA PHE A 52 0.49 18.44 15.82
C PHE A 52 1.23 18.61 14.49
N GLY A 53 1.22 17.59 13.64
CA GLY A 53 1.95 17.57 12.38
C GLY A 53 1.15 18.11 11.19
N THR A 54 1.83 18.10 10.04
CA THR A 54 1.21 18.25 8.72
C THR A 54 0.85 16.88 8.16
N LEU A 55 0.09 16.85 7.06
CA LEU A 55 -0.21 15.60 6.34
C LEU A 55 1.07 14.83 5.98
N ASP A 56 2.12 15.51 5.54
CA ASP A 56 3.42 14.88 5.24
C ASP A 56 4.05 14.18 6.45
N HIS A 57 3.91 14.77 7.65
CA HIS A 57 4.38 14.14 8.88
C HIS A 57 3.60 12.86 9.18
N VAL A 58 2.28 12.85 8.93
CA VAL A 58 1.44 11.64 9.08
C VAL A 58 1.90 10.56 8.10
N LEU A 59 2.08 10.90 6.82
CA LEU A 59 2.56 9.96 5.79
C LEU A 59 3.96 9.42 6.09
N LYS A 60 4.84 10.25 6.65
CA LYS A 60 6.17 9.81 7.09
C LYS A 60 6.07 8.82 8.25
N ALA A 61 5.21 9.08 9.22
CA ALA A 61 5.00 8.18 10.36
C ALA A 61 4.35 6.85 9.94
N THR A 62 3.37 6.86 9.02
CA THR A 62 2.80 5.62 8.46
C THR A 62 3.85 4.81 7.71
N ASN A 63 4.74 5.45 6.94
CA ASN A 63 5.85 4.76 6.28
C ASN A 63 6.86 4.16 7.26
N GLN A 64 7.12 4.80 8.41
CA GLN A 64 7.92 4.21 9.48
C GLN A 64 7.29 2.94 10.03
N ILE A 65 5.96 2.92 10.23
CA ILE A 65 5.24 1.71 10.67
C ILE A 65 5.36 0.60 9.63
N LYS A 66 5.22 0.92 8.33
CA LYS A 66 5.42 -0.05 7.25
C LYS A 66 6.84 -0.64 7.31
N ALA A 67 7.87 0.19 7.55
CA ALA A 67 9.26 -0.24 7.66
C ALA A 67 9.54 -1.19 8.85
N LEU A 68 8.65 -1.26 9.85
CA LEU A 68 8.72 -2.28 10.91
C LEU A 68 8.25 -3.67 10.46
N HIS A 69 7.98 -3.84 9.16
CA HIS A 69 7.46 -5.05 8.56
C HIS A 69 6.16 -5.55 9.18
N TYR A 70 5.27 -4.62 9.52
CA TYR A 70 3.92 -4.95 10.01
C TYR A 70 3.94 -5.85 11.25
N LYS A 71 4.86 -5.60 12.19
CA LYS A 71 4.97 -6.36 13.45
C LYS A 71 4.69 -5.46 14.65
N GLY A 72 4.20 -6.07 15.72
CA GLY A 72 4.09 -5.46 17.05
C GLY A 72 2.83 -4.62 17.27
N ALA A 73 2.85 -3.86 18.36
CA ALA A 73 1.68 -3.12 18.88
C ALA A 73 1.15 -2.03 17.94
N ALA A 74 1.95 -1.58 16.96
CA ALA A 74 1.56 -0.52 16.04
C ALA A 74 0.34 -0.90 15.19
N LEU A 75 0.17 -2.17 14.84
CA LEU A 75 -0.99 -2.63 14.07
C LEU A 75 -2.30 -2.47 14.85
N ASN A 76 -2.30 -2.72 16.17
CA ASN A 76 -3.48 -2.52 17.00
C ASN A 76 -3.88 -1.05 17.04
N VAL A 77 -2.90 -0.14 17.12
CA VAL A 77 -3.17 1.31 17.08
C VAL A 77 -3.73 1.72 15.71
N VAL A 78 -3.11 1.28 14.60
CA VAL A 78 -3.64 1.58 13.26
C VAL A 78 -5.05 1.01 13.06
N TYR A 79 -5.33 -0.17 13.61
CA TYR A 79 -6.68 -0.75 13.59
C TYR A 79 -7.68 0.06 14.42
N ALA A 80 -7.31 0.49 15.63
CA ALA A 80 -8.15 1.36 16.46
C ALA A 80 -8.42 2.72 15.79
N LEU A 81 -7.43 3.27 15.07
CA LEU A 81 -7.60 4.48 14.25
C LEU A 81 -8.53 4.24 13.07
N TRP A 82 -8.40 3.11 12.37
CA TRP A 82 -9.32 2.72 11.29
C TRP A 82 -10.77 2.59 11.78
N ARG A 83 -10.98 1.98 12.96
CA ARG A 83 -12.29 1.80 13.60
C ARG A 83 -12.83 3.08 14.26
N GLU A 84 -12.11 4.18 14.17
CA GLU A 84 -12.43 5.46 14.81
C GLU A 84 -12.73 5.30 16.32
N ASN A 85 -11.90 4.53 17.04
CA ASN A 85 -12.08 4.29 18.47
C ASN A 85 -11.77 5.54 19.32
N LYS A 86 -12.70 6.50 19.35
CA LYS A 86 -12.54 7.79 20.05
C LYS A 86 -12.43 7.64 21.57
N ALA A 87 -12.89 6.53 22.13
CA ALA A 87 -12.75 6.25 23.56
C ALA A 87 -11.28 6.00 23.97
N GLU A 88 -10.51 5.35 23.10
CA GLU A 88 -9.10 5.06 23.32
C GLU A 88 -8.21 6.29 23.06
N PHE A 89 -8.58 7.12 22.08
CA PHE A 89 -7.86 8.34 21.74
C PHE A 89 -8.78 9.58 21.76
N PRO A 90 -9.26 10.03 22.94
CA PRO A 90 -10.24 11.10 23.05
C PRO A 90 -9.71 12.46 22.60
N ASN A 91 -8.41 12.68 22.72
CA ASN A 91 -7.75 13.95 22.39
C ASN A 91 -7.12 13.96 20.99
N LEU A 92 -7.38 12.92 20.18
CA LEU A 92 -6.83 12.85 18.83
C LEU A 92 -7.54 13.85 17.92
N ARG A 93 -6.79 14.51 17.02
CA ARG A 93 -7.34 15.26 15.90
C ARG A 93 -7.99 14.35 14.88
N TRP A 94 -9.23 13.97 15.17
CA TRP A 94 -10.02 13.07 14.33
C TRP A 94 -10.27 13.65 12.94
N ASP A 95 -10.36 14.97 12.79
CA ASP A 95 -10.44 15.66 11.49
C ASP A 95 -9.28 15.31 10.56
N VAL A 96 -8.07 15.10 11.11
CA VAL A 96 -6.88 14.67 10.35
C VAL A 96 -6.87 13.16 10.15
N ALA A 97 -7.18 12.39 11.20
CA ALA A 97 -7.17 10.92 11.15
C ALA A 97 -8.19 10.36 10.14
N THR A 98 -9.30 11.06 9.90
CA THR A 98 -10.34 10.65 8.95
C THR A 98 -10.15 11.20 7.55
N LEU A 99 -9.06 11.93 7.26
CA LEU A 99 -8.78 12.37 5.89
C LEU A 99 -8.68 11.17 4.95
N PRO A 100 -9.25 11.23 3.72
CA PRO A 100 -9.26 10.10 2.80
C PRO A 100 -7.87 9.47 2.58
N LEU A 101 -6.85 10.30 2.37
CA LEU A 101 -5.48 9.83 2.18
C LEU A 101 -4.95 9.09 3.41
N VAL A 102 -5.19 9.61 4.61
CA VAL A 102 -4.75 8.98 5.87
C VAL A 102 -5.48 7.64 6.07
N ARG A 103 -6.78 7.58 5.80
CA ARG A 103 -7.56 6.34 5.86
C ARG A 103 -7.11 5.31 4.82
N VAL A 104 -6.72 5.73 3.61
CA VAL A 104 -6.11 4.85 2.60
C VAL A 104 -4.79 4.27 3.13
N GLU A 105 -3.94 5.07 3.78
CA GLU A 105 -2.70 4.58 4.38
C GLU A 105 -2.94 3.57 5.51
N PHE A 106 -3.96 3.80 6.36
CA PHE A 106 -4.33 2.83 7.40
C PHE A 106 -4.83 1.52 6.80
N ALA A 107 -5.72 1.58 5.80
CA ALA A 107 -6.17 0.39 5.08
C ALA A 107 -4.99 -0.33 4.41
N ASN A 108 -4.04 0.39 3.81
CA ASN A 108 -2.84 -0.18 3.21
C ASN A 108 -2.00 -0.97 4.22
N ILE A 109 -1.73 -0.39 5.39
CA ILE A 109 -0.98 -1.06 6.46
C ILE A 109 -1.70 -2.34 6.90
N LEU A 110 -3.00 -2.25 7.18
CA LEU A 110 -3.78 -3.37 7.73
C LEU A 110 -3.96 -4.49 6.70
N LEU A 111 -4.31 -4.16 5.46
CA LEU A 111 -4.48 -5.15 4.39
C LEU A 111 -3.17 -5.81 4.00
N GLN A 112 -2.05 -5.06 4.00
CA GLN A 112 -0.74 -5.65 3.75
C GLN A 112 -0.35 -6.59 4.91
N ALA A 113 -0.56 -6.18 6.15
CA ALA A 113 -0.33 -7.03 7.32
C ALA A 113 -1.17 -8.31 7.28
N TRP A 114 -2.44 -8.20 6.89
CA TRP A 114 -3.34 -9.33 6.70
C TRP A 114 -2.89 -10.28 5.58
N LYS A 115 -2.57 -9.75 4.39
CA LYS A 115 -2.06 -10.54 3.25
C LYS A 115 -0.78 -11.29 3.61
N ASN A 116 0.02 -10.74 4.52
CA ASN A 116 1.27 -11.34 4.99
C ASN A 116 1.09 -12.32 6.16
N GLY A 117 -0.14 -12.49 6.67
CA GLY A 117 -0.42 -13.30 7.87
C GLY A 117 0.10 -12.69 9.18
N ALA A 118 0.46 -11.41 9.19
CA ALA A 118 0.97 -10.69 10.37
C ALA A 118 -0.15 -10.09 11.23
N PHE A 119 -1.36 -9.96 10.68
CA PHE A 119 -2.54 -9.44 11.37
C PHE A 119 -3.80 -10.20 10.93
N SER A 120 -4.71 -10.43 11.87
CA SER A 120 -6.02 -11.03 11.55
C SER A 120 -7.06 -9.91 11.40
N LEU A 121 -7.67 -9.81 10.23
CA LEU A 121 -8.80 -8.92 9.98
C LEU A 121 -10.07 -9.76 9.82
N ALA A 122 -11.15 -9.34 10.48
CA ALA A 122 -12.45 -9.94 10.25
C ALA A 122 -12.89 -9.70 8.79
N GLU A 123 -13.73 -10.59 8.25
CA GLU A 123 -14.28 -10.42 6.89
C GLU A 123 -14.97 -9.06 6.74
N GLY A 124 -15.80 -8.67 7.71
CA GLY A 124 -16.50 -7.39 7.68
C GLY A 124 -15.57 -6.17 7.62
N ASP A 125 -14.42 -6.20 8.29
CA ASP A 125 -13.43 -5.12 8.21
C ASP A 125 -12.83 -5.02 6.81
N ARG A 126 -12.53 -6.16 6.18
CA ARG A 126 -12.01 -6.20 4.81
C ARG A 126 -13.04 -5.70 3.80
N THR A 127 -14.30 -6.10 3.94
CA THR A 127 -15.41 -5.60 3.12
C THR A 127 -15.58 -4.09 3.26
N GLU A 128 -15.50 -3.54 4.48
CA GLU A 128 -15.59 -2.10 4.73
C GLU A 128 -14.42 -1.34 4.09
N MET A 129 -13.19 -1.83 4.26
CA MET A 129 -12.00 -1.26 3.61
C MET A 129 -12.13 -1.30 2.09
N HIS A 130 -12.61 -2.41 1.53
CA HIS A 130 -12.83 -2.54 0.09
C HIS A 130 -13.81 -1.52 -0.45
N ALA A 131 -14.97 -1.41 0.19
CA ALA A 131 -16.01 -0.44 -0.18
C ALA A 131 -15.49 1.00 -0.09
N PHE A 132 -14.76 1.33 0.99
CA PHE A 132 -14.12 2.64 1.15
C PHE A 132 -13.13 2.93 0.01
N LEU A 133 -12.22 1.99 -0.29
CA LEU A 133 -11.21 2.18 -1.33
C LEU A 133 -11.83 2.32 -2.72
N ARG A 134 -12.85 1.51 -3.06
CA ARG A 134 -13.60 1.66 -4.32
C ARG A 134 -14.29 3.01 -4.41
N ALA A 135 -14.87 3.49 -3.30
CA ALA A 135 -15.48 4.82 -3.24
C ALA A 135 -14.44 5.94 -3.44
N VAL A 136 -13.24 5.81 -2.86
CA VAL A 136 -12.14 6.77 -3.10
C VAL A 136 -11.77 6.78 -4.59
N VAL A 137 -11.58 5.62 -5.20
CA VAL A 137 -11.22 5.52 -6.63
C VAL A 137 -12.29 6.10 -7.54
N ALA A 138 -13.57 5.81 -7.27
CA ALA A 138 -14.68 6.28 -8.08
C ALA A 138 -14.94 7.79 -7.98
N ASN A 139 -14.64 8.41 -6.84
CA ASN A 139 -14.96 9.82 -6.56
C ASN A 139 -13.75 10.76 -6.62
N THR A 140 -12.53 10.26 -6.86
CA THR A 140 -11.31 11.08 -6.90
C THR A 140 -10.89 11.36 -8.35
N ASP A 141 -11.04 12.62 -8.77
CA ASP A 141 -10.73 13.03 -10.15
C ASP A 141 -9.43 13.83 -10.30
N ARG A 142 -9.01 14.57 -9.28
CA ARG A 142 -7.88 15.52 -9.39
C ARG A 142 -6.66 15.11 -8.59
N ASP A 143 -6.88 14.44 -7.46
CA ASP A 143 -5.79 13.99 -6.60
C ASP A 143 -5.27 12.63 -7.09
N LEU A 144 -4.35 12.69 -8.07
CA LEU A 144 -3.76 11.49 -8.65
C LEU A 144 -2.93 10.70 -7.63
N PHE A 145 -2.42 11.36 -6.59
CA PHE A 145 -1.63 10.69 -5.54
C PHE A 145 -2.53 9.82 -4.67
N LEU A 146 -3.65 10.38 -4.19
CA LEU A 146 -4.69 9.63 -3.47
C LEU A 146 -5.23 8.47 -4.31
N LEU A 147 -5.56 8.74 -5.58
CA LEU A 147 -6.09 7.74 -6.51
C LEU A 147 -5.12 6.57 -6.70
N GLY A 148 -3.83 6.90 -6.86
CA GLY A 148 -2.74 5.95 -6.96
C GLY A 148 -2.57 5.04 -5.75
N ASN A 149 -2.60 5.62 -4.55
CA ASN A 149 -2.50 4.87 -3.30
C ASN A 149 -3.73 3.99 -3.08
N ALA A 150 -4.93 4.48 -3.43
CA ALA A 150 -6.16 3.69 -3.34
C ALA A 150 -6.13 2.48 -4.29
N ILE A 151 -5.69 2.65 -5.55
CA ILE A 151 -5.52 1.56 -6.52
C ILE A 151 -4.52 0.52 -6.02
N SER A 152 -3.35 0.96 -5.55
CA SER A 152 -2.32 0.07 -5.03
C SER A 152 -2.82 -0.72 -3.82
N THR A 153 -3.69 -0.11 -3.01
CA THR A 153 -4.27 -0.74 -1.83
C THR A 153 -5.40 -1.70 -2.18
N LEU A 154 -6.25 -1.40 -3.17
CA LEU A 154 -7.29 -2.32 -3.67
C LEU A 154 -6.68 -3.66 -4.12
N ALA A 155 -5.54 -3.62 -4.81
CA ALA A 155 -4.87 -4.82 -5.29
C ALA A 155 -4.42 -5.80 -4.18
N LEU A 156 -4.41 -5.37 -2.91
CA LEU A 156 -4.13 -6.26 -1.78
C LEU A 156 -5.28 -7.22 -1.49
N LEU A 157 -6.52 -6.87 -1.88
CA LEU A 157 -7.72 -7.69 -1.67
C LEU A 157 -7.94 -8.74 -2.76
N ASP A 158 -7.25 -8.59 -3.90
CA ASP A 158 -7.27 -9.54 -5.01
C ASP A 158 -8.67 -9.80 -5.62
N ASP A 159 -9.56 -8.80 -5.61
CA ASP A 159 -10.88 -8.92 -6.22
C ASP A 159 -10.81 -8.72 -7.74
N PRO A 160 -11.22 -9.69 -8.58
CA PRO A 160 -11.20 -9.54 -10.04
C PRO A 160 -12.06 -8.38 -10.56
N HIS A 161 -13.10 -7.96 -9.83
CA HIS A 161 -13.96 -6.83 -10.21
C HIS A 161 -13.26 -5.47 -10.07
N ASP A 162 -12.13 -5.40 -9.34
CA ASP A 162 -11.34 -4.16 -9.22
C ASP A 162 -10.47 -3.93 -10.47
N VAL A 163 -10.15 -4.97 -11.23
CA VAL A 163 -9.30 -4.87 -12.42
C VAL A 163 -9.87 -3.90 -13.45
N GLN A 164 -11.18 -3.99 -13.70
CA GLN A 164 -11.85 -3.12 -14.66
C GLN A 164 -11.83 -1.66 -14.20
N LEU A 165 -12.07 -1.41 -12.91
CA LEU A 165 -12.01 -0.08 -12.31
C LEU A 165 -10.60 0.54 -12.46
N ILE A 166 -9.55 -0.25 -12.24
CA ILE A 166 -8.15 0.19 -12.43
C ILE A 166 -7.89 0.58 -13.88
N LEU A 167 -8.36 -0.20 -14.85
CA LEU A 167 -8.19 0.10 -16.28
C LEU A 167 -8.96 1.35 -16.72
N GLU A 168 -10.14 1.59 -16.16
CA GLU A 168 -10.92 2.81 -16.41
C GLU A 168 -10.20 4.07 -15.93
N VAL A 169 -9.59 4.02 -14.75
CA VAL A 169 -8.74 5.11 -14.24
C VAL A 169 -7.58 5.38 -15.19
N LEU A 170 -6.89 4.34 -15.68
CA LEU A 170 -5.81 4.52 -16.66
C LEU A 170 -6.30 5.14 -17.97
N ALA A 171 -7.46 4.72 -18.46
CA ALA A 171 -8.06 5.28 -19.66
C ALA A 171 -8.35 6.78 -19.51
N LYS A 172 -8.91 7.15 -18.35
CA LYS A 172 -9.37 8.51 -18.03
C LYS A 172 -8.22 9.49 -17.82
N HIS A 173 -7.24 9.16 -16.98
CA HIS A 173 -6.25 10.13 -16.53
C HIS A 173 -4.98 10.17 -17.36
N ARG A 174 -4.61 9.08 -18.06
CA ARG A 174 -3.43 9.00 -18.95
C ARG A 174 -2.12 9.53 -18.31
N SER A 175 -2.00 9.42 -16.99
CA SER A 175 -0.83 9.85 -16.21
C SER A 175 0.19 8.74 -16.07
N SER A 176 1.47 9.02 -16.31
CA SER A 176 2.55 8.04 -16.15
C SER A 176 2.72 7.56 -14.71
N MET A 177 2.44 8.40 -13.72
CA MET A 177 2.46 7.99 -12.31
C MET A 177 1.40 6.91 -12.05
N LEU A 178 0.15 7.19 -12.45
CA LEU A 178 -0.95 6.24 -12.29
C LEU A 178 -0.73 4.98 -13.12
N PHE A 179 -0.18 5.11 -14.33
CA PHE A 179 0.18 3.98 -15.18
C PHE A 179 1.09 2.99 -14.45
N ARG A 180 2.18 3.48 -13.84
CA ARG A 180 3.13 2.63 -13.11
C ARG A 180 2.50 1.99 -11.88
N GLN A 181 1.71 2.76 -11.12
CA GLN A 181 1.01 2.24 -9.94
C GLN A 181 -0.01 1.17 -10.30
N ALA A 182 -0.83 1.41 -11.33
CA ALA A 182 -1.79 0.42 -11.81
C ALA A 182 -1.09 -0.83 -12.36
N ALA A 183 0.02 -0.69 -13.06
CA ALA A 183 0.77 -1.82 -13.57
C ALA A 183 1.35 -2.69 -12.43
N LEU A 184 1.86 -2.07 -11.37
CA LEU A 184 2.29 -2.78 -10.16
C LEU A 184 1.11 -3.41 -9.43
N ALA A 185 -0.01 -2.69 -9.28
CA ALA A 185 -1.24 -3.19 -8.67
C ALA A 185 -1.77 -4.44 -9.39
N LEU A 186 -1.86 -4.41 -10.72
CA LEU A 186 -2.27 -5.57 -11.51
C LEU A 186 -1.26 -6.72 -11.43
N LEU A 187 0.02 -6.44 -11.19
CA LEU A 187 1.04 -7.47 -11.00
C LEU A 187 0.92 -8.17 -9.65
N THR A 188 0.48 -7.46 -8.60
CA THR A 188 0.30 -8.01 -7.24
C THR A 188 -1.02 -8.75 -7.05
N MET A 189 -1.96 -8.59 -7.98
CA MET A 189 -3.20 -9.36 -8.06
C MET A 189 -2.95 -10.75 -8.68
N CYS A 190 -3.44 -11.78 -8.00
CA CYS A 190 -3.29 -13.19 -8.33
C CYS A 190 -4.48 -13.77 -9.10
N THR A 191 -5.36 -12.92 -9.62
CA THR A 191 -6.48 -13.29 -10.51
C THR A 191 -6.05 -13.45 -11.98
N ASP A 192 -6.88 -14.12 -12.78
CA ASP A 192 -6.68 -14.25 -14.23
C ASP A 192 -7.01 -12.95 -14.96
N GLU A 193 -7.99 -12.20 -14.47
CA GLU A 193 -8.39 -10.88 -14.96
C GLU A 193 -7.21 -9.91 -14.92
N ALA A 194 -6.48 -9.88 -13.79
CA ALA A 194 -5.30 -9.04 -13.66
C ALA A 194 -4.19 -9.45 -14.65
N GLN A 195 -4.00 -10.75 -14.88
CA GLN A 195 -3.05 -11.24 -15.88
C GLN A 195 -3.44 -10.85 -17.30
N GLN A 196 -4.72 -10.87 -17.62
CA GLN A 196 -5.22 -10.41 -18.92
C GLN A 196 -5.08 -8.90 -19.06
N ALA A 197 -5.34 -8.13 -17.99
CA ALA A 197 -5.16 -6.69 -17.97
C ALA A 197 -3.70 -6.28 -18.17
N LEU A 198 -2.73 -6.98 -17.56
CA LEU A 198 -1.30 -6.77 -17.79
C LEU A 198 -0.92 -6.86 -19.27
N LYS A 199 -1.53 -7.78 -20.04
CA LYS A 199 -1.29 -7.90 -21.50
C LYS A 199 -1.83 -6.70 -22.28
N LYS A 200 -2.82 -5.98 -21.74
CA LYS A 200 -3.44 -4.79 -22.36
C LYS A 200 -2.71 -3.50 -22.00
N LEU A 201 -1.88 -3.48 -20.94
CA LEU A 201 -1.17 -2.26 -20.50
C LEU A 201 -0.40 -1.50 -21.59
N PRO A 202 0.22 -2.15 -22.61
CA PRO A 202 0.88 -1.41 -23.69
C PRO A 202 -0.02 -0.38 -24.40
N THR A 203 -1.34 -0.56 -24.42
CA THR A 203 -2.29 0.40 -25.03
C THR A 203 -2.52 1.66 -24.18
N TYR A 204 -2.03 1.67 -22.94
CA TYR A 204 -2.17 2.79 -22.01
C TYR A 204 -0.88 3.58 -21.82
N ALA A 205 0.27 3.06 -22.27
CA ALA A 205 1.56 3.74 -22.20
C ALA A 205 1.58 4.97 -23.12
N THR A 206 1.78 6.16 -22.56
CA THR A 206 1.72 7.43 -23.32
C THR A 206 3.08 7.91 -23.82
N ASN A 207 4.17 7.36 -23.29
CA ASN A 207 5.54 7.77 -23.62
C ASN A 207 6.53 6.59 -23.58
N GLN A 208 7.77 6.85 -24.00
CA GLN A 208 8.81 5.83 -24.03
C GLN A 208 9.17 5.31 -22.63
N SER A 209 9.19 6.19 -21.61
CA SER A 209 9.52 5.81 -20.24
C SER A 209 8.55 4.77 -19.67
N ASP A 210 7.26 4.88 -20.02
CA ASP A 210 6.22 3.90 -19.64
C ASP A 210 6.39 2.57 -20.38
N LYS A 211 6.77 2.60 -21.65
CA LYS A 211 7.10 1.38 -22.42
C LYS A 211 8.32 0.66 -21.85
N ASP A 212 9.38 1.40 -21.53
CA ASP A 212 10.59 0.84 -20.92
C ASP A 212 10.29 0.26 -19.53
N PHE A 213 9.41 0.91 -18.78
CA PHE A 213 8.92 0.39 -17.51
C PHE A 213 8.18 -0.94 -17.69
N LEU A 214 7.29 -1.06 -18.68
CA LEU A 214 6.61 -2.33 -18.97
C LEU A 214 7.57 -3.43 -19.36
N GLN A 215 8.61 -3.11 -20.13
CA GLN A 215 9.62 -4.11 -20.50
C GLN A 215 10.34 -4.65 -19.26
N ARG A 216 10.80 -3.75 -18.36
CA ARG A 216 11.40 -4.17 -17.08
C ARG A 216 10.43 -5.00 -16.24
N LEU A 217 9.17 -4.58 -16.16
CA LEU A 217 8.13 -5.29 -15.42
C LEU A 217 7.89 -6.70 -15.98
N HIS A 218 7.92 -6.85 -17.31
CA HIS A 218 7.79 -8.12 -17.99
C HIS A 218 8.96 -9.05 -17.65
N ASP A 219 10.20 -8.53 -17.71
CA ASP A 219 11.41 -9.31 -17.43
C ASP A 219 11.45 -9.80 -15.97
N ASP A 220 10.93 -8.98 -15.04
CA ASP A 220 10.84 -9.32 -13.61
C ASP A 220 9.56 -10.09 -13.23
N ARG A 221 8.63 -10.31 -14.16
CA ARG A 221 7.28 -10.79 -13.85
C ARG A 221 7.28 -12.11 -13.11
N ALA A 222 8.09 -13.08 -13.53
CA ALA A 222 8.13 -14.41 -12.91
C ALA A 222 8.61 -14.33 -11.44
N ARG A 223 9.66 -13.53 -11.20
CA ARG A 223 10.22 -13.27 -9.87
C ARG A 223 9.20 -12.58 -8.97
N LEU A 224 8.57 -11.52 -9.47
CA LEU A 224 7.58 -10.76 -8.71
C LEU A 224 6.29 -11.56 -8.48
N ARG A 225 5.78 -12.32 -9.46
CA ARG A 225 4.56 -13.13 -9.25
C ARG A 225 4.78 -14.32 -8.34
N GLY A 226 5.91 -15.03 -8.45
CA GLY A 226 6.23 -16.12 -7.51
C GLY A 226 6.28 -15.63 -6.06
N PHE A 227 6.52 -14.33 -5.90
CA PHE A 227 6.57 -13.65 -4.64
C PHE A 227 5.17 -13.22 -4.12
N TRP A 228 4.37 -12.55 -4.95
CA TRP A 228 3.04 -12.04 -4.57
C TRP A 228 1.92 -13.10 -4.60
N CYS A 229 2.11 -14.14 -5.41
CA CYS A 229 1.15 -15.21 -5.66
C CYS A 229 1.80 -16.59 -5.43
N PRO A 230 2.26 -16.89 -4.19
CA PRO A 230 2.80 -18.20 -3.88
C PRO A 230 1.72 -19.27 -4.04
N LYS A 231 2.06 -20.36 -4.73
CA LYS A 231 1.20 -21.53 -4.91
C LYS A 231 1.08 -22.34 -3.63
#